data_AF-A0A644Z7E0-F1
#
_entry.id   AF-A0A644Z7E0-F1
#
_cell.length_a   1.000
_cell.length_b   1.000
_cell.length_c   1.000
_cell.angle_alpha   90.00
_cell.angle_beta   90.00
_cell.angle_gamma   90.00
#
_symmetry.space_group_name_H-M   'P 1'
#
loop_
_entity.id
_entity.type
_entity.pdbx_description
1 polymer ?
#
loop_
_entity_poly.entity_id
_entity_poly.type
_entity_poly.pdbx_seq_one_letter_code
_entity_poly.pdbx_strand_id
1 'polypeptide(L)'
;MKHIPNILTGLRIFCSALLVATPVYTIRFYLLYLVCGITDFLDGRLARKFHAASKAGASMDNIADYALLTSTAIKVLPTLEIEVWSLVWGICMLIAHVTSSIIAWIKYKRIVVLHTLANKLLGGAVYAIPLLAGFGNQTLLVSAISAFMCFSVPEEIYLILTSKQLEPDVRGIFFDNSNIHRGYSEIADAPNTSASE
;
A
#
# COMPACT_ATOMS: atom_id res chain seq x y z
N MET A 1 -17.23 -9.85 -18.73
CA MET A 1 -16.61 -10.04 -17.39
C MET A 1 -15.34 -9.22 -17.15
N LYS A 2 -14.67 -8.66 -18.18
CA LYS A 2 -13.44 -7.83 -18.03
C LYS A 2 -13.65 -6.44 -17.38
N HIS A 3 -14.89 -5.97 -17.25
CA HIS A 3 -15.21 -4.64 -16.68
C HIS A 3 -15.49 -4.65 -15.17
N ILE A 4 -15.59 -5.83 -14.54
CA ILE A 4 -15.90 -5.95 -13.11
C ILE A 4 -14.89 -5.19 -12.24
N PRO A 5 -13.56 -5.30 -12.46
CA PRO A 5 -12.59 -4.53 -11.67
C PRO A 5 -12.83 -3.02 -11.75
N ASN A 6 -13.03 -2.49 -12.96
CA ASN A 6 -13.26 -1.05 -13.15
C ASN A 6 -14.54 -0.54 -12.48
N ILE A 7 -15.59 -1.37 -12.39
CA ILE A 7 -16.82 -1.03 -11.66
C ILE A 7 -16.55 -0.97 -10.16
N LEU A 8 -15.76 -1.90 -9.62
CA LEU A 8 -15.36 -1.89 -8.20
C LEU A 8 -14.52 -0.64 -7.89
N THR A 9 -13.57 -0.30 -8.75
CA THR A 9 -12.75 0.91 -8.62
C THR A 9 -13.61 2.19 -8.65
N GLY A 10 -14.59 2.26 -9.57
CA GLY A 10 -15.54 3.37 -9.63
C GLY A 10 -16.43 3.48 -8.39
N LEU A 11 -16.88 2.34 -7.86
CA LEU A 11 -17.62 2.28 -6.59
C LEU A 11 -16.76 2.79 -5.43
N ARG A 12 -15.46 2.45 -5.37
CA ARG A 12 -14.54 2.95 -4.35
C ARG A 12 -14.44 4.47 -4.39
N ILE A 13 -14.26 5.07 -5.56
CA ILE A 13 -14.22 6.54 -5.70
C ILE A 13 -15.51 7.17 -5.16
N PHE A 14 -16.67 6.62 -5.52
CA PHE A 14 -17.96 7.11 -5.03
C PHE A 14 -18.11 6.96 -3.50
N CYS A 15 -17.74 5.80 -2.95
CA CYS A 15 -17.78 5.56 -1.50
C CYS A 15 -16.78 6.43 -0.74
N SER A 16 -15.58 6.71 -1.28
CA SER A 16 -14.60 7.65 -0.72
C SER A 16 -15.14 9.07 -0.67
N ALA A 17 -15.85 9.52 -1.71
CA ALA A 17 -16.54 10.81 -1.67
C ALA A 17 -17.64 10.84 -0.59
N LEU A 18 -18.42 9.76 -0.46
CA LEU A 18 -19.48 9.64 0.54
C LEU A 18 -18.93 9.56 1.98
N LEU A 19 -17.73 9.00 2.18
CA LEU A 19 -17.02 8.99 3.45
C LEU A 19 -16.77 10.41 3.96
N VAL A 20 -16.43 11.36 3.07
CA VAL A 20 -16.21 12.78 3.44
C VAL A 20 -17.51 13.42 3.94
N ALA A 21 -18.67 13.07 3.38
CA ALA A 21 -19.96 13.59 3.80
C ALA A 21 -20.48 12.95 5.10
N THR A 22 -19.94 11.80 5.50
CA THR A 22 -20.42 11.03 6.65
C THR A 22 -19.71 11.45 7.94
N PRO A 23 -20.40 11.54 9.09
CA PRO A 23 -19.72 11.77 10.37
C PRO A 23 -18.81 10.59 10.74
N VAL A 24 -17.59 10.90 11.19
CA VAL A 24 -16.57 9.93 11.60
C VAL A 24 -17.07 9.06 12.76
N TYR A 25 -16.60 7.81 12.84
CA TYR A 25 -16.96 6.83 13.89
C TYR A 25 -18.44 6.47 14.02
N THR A 26 -19.27 6.82 13.03
CA THR A 26 -20.65 6.32 12.94
C THR A 26 -20.70 4.93 12.31
N ILE A 27 -21.77 4.17 12.57
CA ILE A 27 -22.00 2.87 11.90
C ILE A 27 -21.92 2.99 10.37
N ARG A 28 -22.41 4.11 9.80
CA ARG A 28 -22.37 4.39 8.37
C ARG A 28 -20.94 4.58 7.88
N PHE A 29 -20.11 5.30 8.64
CA PHE A 29 -18.69 5.47 8.33
C PHE A 29 -17.98 4.12 8.30
N TYR A 30 -18.17 3.28 9.32
CA TYR A 30 -17.56 1.95 9.36
C TYR A 30 -17.99 1.06 8.19
N LEU A 31 -19.28 1.04 7.86
CA LEU A 31 -19.78 0.26 6.73
C LEU A 31 -19.17 0.74 5.41
N LEU A 32 -19.16 2.06 5.16
CA LEU A 32 -18.57 2.61 3.93
C LEU A 32 -17.07 2.33 3.84
N TYR A 33 -16.34 2.52 4.95
CA TYR A 33 -14.91 2.27 5.00
C TYR A 33 -14.56 0.80 4.76
N LEU A 34 -15.29 -0.12 5.38
CA LEU A 34 -15.12 -1.57 5.18
C LEU A 34 -15.46 -1.99 3.75
N VAL A 35 -16.53 -1.45 3.17
CA VAL A 35 -16.88 -1.71 1.76
C VAL A 35 -15.75 -1.26 0.84
N CYS A 36 -15.21 -0.04 1.03
CA CYS A 36 -14.07 0.45 0.27
C CYS A 36 -12.87 -0.51 0.35
N GLY A 37 -12.47 -0.90 1.56
CA GLY A 37 -11.31 -1.79 1.75
C GLY A 37 -11.52 -3.20 1.19
N ILE A 38 -12.73 -3.75 1.31
CA ILE A 38 -13.05 -5.05 0.72
C ILE A 38 -13.03 -4.97 -0.81
N THR A 39 -13.56 -3.88 -1.40
CA THR A 39 -13.54 -3.71 -2.86
C THR A 39 -12.13 -3.57 -3.44
N ASP A 40 -11.20 -2.96 -2.70
CA ASP A 40 -9.76 -2.89 -3.02
C ASP A 40 -9.05 -4.24 -3.01
N PHE A 41 -9.33 -5.04 -1.98
CA PHE A 41 -8.76 -6.38 -1.96
C PHE A 41 -9.32 -7.26 -3.09
N LEU A 42 -10.60 -7.08 -3.43
CA LEU A 42 -11.28 -7.89 -4.41
C LEU A 42 -10.92 -7.52 -5.85
N ASP A 43 -10.90 -6.25 -6.24
CA ASP A 43 -10.63 -5.89 -7.63
C ASP A 43 -9.21 -6.25 -8.07
N GLY A 44 -8.21 -6.10 -7.21
CA GLY A 44 -6.84 -6.57 -7.45
C GLY A 44 -6.77 -8.09 -7.65
N ARG A 45 -7.55 -8.87 -6.87
CA ARG A 45 -7.60 -10.33 -7.01
C ARG A 45 -8.38 -10.77 -8.25
N LEU A 46 -9.49 -10.09 -8.57
CA LEU A 46 -10.29 -10.36 -9.76
C LEU A 46 -9.53 -9.99 -11.03
N ALA A 47 -8.81 -8.86 -11.07
CA ALA A 47 -8.01 -8.45 -12.22
C ALA A 47 -6.96 -9.50 -12.59
N ARG A 48 -6.31 -10.11 -11.58
CA ARG A 48 -5.38 -11.23 -11.76
C ARG A 48 -6.09 -12.51 -12.23
N LYS A 49 -7.21 -12.88 -11.60
CA LYS A 49 -7.95 -14.11 -11.93
C LYS A 49 -8.55 -14.09 -13.33
N PHE A 50 -8.97 -12.93 -13.82
CA PHE A 50 -9.62 -12.78 -15.13
C PHE A 50 -8.67 -12.34 -16.26
N HIS A 51 -7.35 -12.28 -15.99
CA HIS A 51 -6.37 -11.70 -16.93
C HIS A 51 -6.83 -10.36 -17.52
N ALA A 52 -7.49 -9.55 -16.68
CA ALA A 52 -8.13 -8.30 -17.07
C ALA A 52 -7.32 -7.08 -16.58
N ALA A 53 -6.09 -7.30 -16.11
CA ALA A 53 -5.16 -6.23 -15.78
C ALA A 53 -4.88 -5.38 -17.03
N SER A 54 -5.18 -4.08 -16.95
CA SER A 54 -4.97 -3.13 -18.03
C SER A 54 -4.29 -1.87 -17.48
N LYS A 55 -3.51 -1.17 -18.31
CA LYS A 55 -2.88 0.10 -17.92
C LYS A 55 -3.92 1.15 -17.47
N ALA A 56 -5.07 1.18 -18.14
CA ALA A 56 -6.17 2.07 -17.80
C ALA A 56 -6.79 1.70 -16.43
N GLY A 57 -7.04 0.42 -16.17
CA GLY A 57 -7.55 -0.06 -14.89
C GLY A 57 -6.58 0.25 -13.74
N ALA A 58 -5.28 0.00 -13.93
CA ALA A 58 -4.26 0.32 -12.93
C ALA A 58 -4.17 1.83 -12.63
N SER A 59 -4.34 2.69 -13.64
CA SER A 59 -4.39 4.14 -13.42
C SER A 59 -5.64 4.55 -12.64
N MET A 60 -6.80 3.93 -12.90
CA MET A 60 -8.03 4.20 -12.16
C MET A 60 -7.92 3.72 -10.70
N ASP A 61 -7.27 2.58 -10.48
CA ASP A 61 -7.04 1.99 -9.15
C ASP A 61 -6.20 2.94 -8.29
N ASN A 62 -5.09 3.44 -8.82
CA ASN A 62 -4.29 4.46 -8.16
C ASN A 62 -5.12 5.71 -7.78
N ILE A 63 -5.99 6.18 -8.68
CA ILE A 63 -6.87 7.33 -8.39
C ILE A 63 -7.85 7.00 -7.25
N ALA A 64 -8.42 5.80 -7.25
CA ALA A 64 -9.36 5.35 -6.23
C ALA A 64 -8.67 5.20 -4.85
N ASP A 65 -7.45 4.69 -4.83
CA ASP A 65 -6.63 4.56 -3.63
C ASP A 65 -6.27 5.92 -3.05
N TYR A 66 -5.82 6.84 -3.91
CA TYR A 66 -5.57 8.22 -3.48
C TYR A 66 -6.85 8.90 -2.97
N ALA A 67 -7.99 8.68 -3.62
CA ALA A 67 -9.28 9.21 -3.15
C ALA A 67 -9.65 8.66 -1.77
N LEU A 68 -9.50 7.35 -1.54
CA LEU A 68 -9.78 6.72 -0.26
C LEU A 68 -8.83 7.19 0.84
N LEU A 69 -7.53 7.24 0.55
CA LEU A 69 -6.49 7.69 1.48
C LEU A 69 -6.76 9.14 1.90
N THR A 70 -7.00 10.02 0.94
CA THR A 70 -7.25 11.45 1.20
C THR A 70 -8.57 11.68 1.94
N SER A 71 -9.66 11.01 1.54
CA SER A 71 -10.95 11.13 2.24
C SER A 71 -10.84 10.69 3.70
N THR A 72 -10.10 9.61 3.93
CA THR A 72 -9.90 9.05 5.27
C THR A 72 -9.02 9.98 6.10
N ALA A 73 -7.91 10.46 5.54
CA ALA A 73 -7.01 11.38 6.22
C ALA A 73 -7.73 12.68 6.63
N ILE A 74 -8.48 13.31 5.72
CA ILE A 74 -9.22 14.55 6.01
C ILE A 74 -10.20 14.38 7.17
N LYS A 75 -10.83 13.20 7.29
CA LYS A 75 -11.89 12.96 8.29
C LYS A 75 -11.36 12.44 9.61
N VAL A 76 -10.37 11.56 9.58
CA VAL A 76 -9.85 10.84 10.76
C VAL A 76 -8.71 11.61 11.40
N LEU A 77 -7.79 12.18 10.61
CA LEU A 77 -6.59 12.85 11.14
C LEU A 77 -6.93 13.99 12.13
N PRO A 78 -7.94 14.86 11.90
CA PRO A 78 -8.30 15.91 12.87
C PRO A 78 -8.95 15.38 14.15
N THR A 79 -9.38 14.12 14.17
CA THR A 79 -10.04 13.48 15.32
C THR A 79 -9.08 12.69 16.20
N LEU A 80 -7.85 12.51 15.71
CA LEU A 80 -6.78 11.89 16.47
C LEU A 80 -6.13 12.95 17.34
N GLU A 81 -6.04 12.68 18.65
CA GLU A 81 -5.22 13.46 19.57
C GLU A 81 -3.75 13.11 19.33
N ILE A 82 -3.18 13.71 18.27
CA ILE A 82 -1.80 13.44 17.85
C ILE A 82 -0.85 14.22 18.76
N GLU A 83 -0.18 13.49 19.66
CA GLU A 83 0.90 14.07 20.45
C GLU A 83 2.10 14.44 19.57
N VAL A 84 2.80 15.51 19.92
CA VAL A 84 3.92 16.07 19.13
C VAL A 84 4.99 15.02 18.81
N TRP A 85 5.29 14.11 19.75
CA TRP A 85 6.28 13.04 19.52
C TRP A 85 5.88 12.12 18.36
N SER A 86 4.59 11.83 18.19
CA SER A 86 4.09 10.94 17.13
C SER A 86 4.14 11.60 15.77
N LEU A 87 3.91 12.92 15.73
CA LEU A 87 4.08 13.72 14.52
C LEU A 87 5.55 13.79 14.10
N VAL A 88 6.46 14.05 15.05
CA VAL A 88 7.91 14.01 14.79
C VAL A 88 8.33 12.64 14.26
N TRP A 89 7.84 11.55 14.88
CA TRP A 89 8.11 10.20 14.40
C TRP A 89 7.57 9.96 12.98
N GLY A 90 6.34 10.37 12.69
CA GLY A 90 5.75 10.27 11.35
C GLY A 90 6.58 11.00 10.29
N ILE A 91 7.09 12.19 10.61
CA ILE A 91 7.97 12.95 9.70
C ILE A 91 9.31 12.23 9.51
N CYS A 92 9.95 11.76 10.58
CA CYS A 92 11.21 11.01 10.48
C CYS A 92 11.05 9.77 9.58
N MET A 93 9.93 9.06 9.70
CA MET A 93 9.60 7.91 8.89
C MET A 93 9.41 8.26 7.41
N LEU A 94 8.69 9.34 7.12
CA LEU A 94 8.53 9.83 5.75
C LEU A 94 9.90 10.15 5.12
N ILE A 95 10.78 10.83 5.86
CA ILE A 95 12.14 11.15 5.41
C ILE A 95 12.94 9.86 5.15
N ALA A 96 12.81 8.85 5.99
CA ALA A 96 13.53 7.59 5.83
C ALA A 96 13.09 6.81 4.57
N HIS A 97 11.79 6.72 4.29
CA HIS A 97 11.29 6.11 3.05
C HIS A 97 11.67 6.90 1.79
N VAL A 98 11.66 8.24 1.87
CA VAL A 98 12.13 9.09 0.77
C VAL A 98 13.62 8.84 0.53
N THR A 99 14.42 8.76 1.58
CA THR A 99 15.86 8.47 1.48
C THR A 99 16.10 7.10 0.88
N SER A 100 15.37 6.09 1.34
CA SER A 100 15.37 4.73 0.78
C SER A 100 15.09 4.74 -0.73
N SER A 101 14.04 5.47 -1.15
CA SER A 101 13.66 5.63 -2.56
C SER A 101 14.73 6.37 -3.38
N ILE A 102 15.40 7.37 -2.80
CA ILE A 102 16.52 8.09 -3.44
C ILE A 102 17.72 7.15 -3.63
N ILE A 103 18.07 6.35 -2.62
CA ILE A 103 19.16 5.36 -2.71
C ILE A 103 18.87 4.36 -3.83
N ALA A 104 17.63 3.85 -3.90
CA ALA A 104 17.20 2.96 -4.98
C ALA A 104 17.33 3.64 -6.36
N TRP A 105 16.94 4.91 -6.47
CA TRP A 105 17.08 5.67 -7.71
C TRP A 105 18.54 5.85 -8.13
N ILE A 106 19.44 6.18 -7.20
CA ILE A 106 20.88 6.34 -7.49
C ILE A 106 21.50 5.00 -7.93
N LYS A 107 21.18 3.91 -7.23
CA LYS A 107 21.80 2.59 -7.44
C LYS A 107 21.26 1.87 -8.69
N TYR A 108 19.97 2.00 -8.99
CA TYR A 108 19.31 1.21 -10.05
C TYR A 108 18.72 2.06 -11.18
N LYS A 109 18.81 3.40 -11.11
CA LYS A 109 18.22 4.35 -12.07
C LYS A 109 16.72 4.16 -12.32
N ARG A 110 16.01 3.57 -11.36
CA ARG A 110 14.56 3.38 -11.39
C ARG A 110 13.97 3.82 -10.05
N ILE A 111 12.85 4.54 -10.12
CA ILE A 111 12.05 4.85 -8.93
C ILE A 111 11.18 3.62 -8.67
N VAL A 112 11.55 2.85 -7.66
CA VAL A 112 10.75 1.72 -7.18
C VAL A 112 10.70 1.83 -5.67
N VAL A 113 9.50 1.80 -5.11
CA VAL A 113 9.27 1.68 -3.68
C VAL A 113 9.37 0.19 -3.35
N LEU A 114 10.28 -0.18 -2.44
CA LEU A 114 10.43 -1.58 -2.04
C LEU A 114 9.28 -1.95 -1.08
N HIS A 115 8.47 -2.92 -1.48
CA HIS A 115 7.39 -3.43 -0.65
C HIS A 115 7.85 -4.69 0.08
N THR A 116 8.53 -4.50 1.21
CA THR A 116 8.84 -5.61 2.13
C THR A 116 7.58 -6.13 2.81
N LEU A 117 7.60 -7.36 3.33
CA LEU A 117 6.50 -7.89 4.15
C LEU A 117 6.22 -6.96 5.35
N ALA A 118 7.26 -6.42 5.98
CA ALA A 118 7.12 -5.47 7.07
C ALA A 118 6.40 -4.18 6.62
N ASN A 119 6.75 -3.62 5.46
CA ASN A 119 6.07 -2.45 4.90
C ASN A 119 4.60 -2.75 4.52
N LYS A 120 4.30 -3.97 4.04
CA LYS A 120 2.91 -4.40 3.77
C LYS A 120 2.09 -4.51 5.05
N LEU A 121 2.66 -5.14 6.10
CA LEU A 121 2.02 -5.26 7.41
C LEU A 121 1.78 -3.88 8.02
N LEU A 122 2.76 -3.01 7.92
CA LEU A 122 2.69 -1.64 8.38
C LEU A 122 1.60 -0.84 7.65
N GLY A 123 1.55 -0.92 6.31
CA GLY A 123 0.49 -0.28 5.52
C GLY A 123 -0.90 -0.77 5.95
N GLY A 124 -1.04 -2.08 6.19
CA GLY A 124 -2.26 -2.65 6.76
C GLY A 124 -2.58 -2.15 8.18
N ALA A 125 -1.57 -1.99 9.04
CA ALA A 125 -1.74 -1.44 10.38
C ALA A 125 -2.19 0.03 10.36
N VAL A 126 -1.62 0.83 9.45
CA VAL A 126 -2.05 2.23 9.24
C VAL A 126 -3.49 2.27 8.71
N TYR A 127 -3.85 1.37 7.80
CA TYR A 127 -5.24 1.24 7.32
C TYR A 127 -6.22 0.82 8.43
N ALA A 128 -5.75 0.14 9.48
CA ALA A 128 -6.60 -0.22 10.62
C ALA A 128 -6.85 0.96 11.59
N ILE A 129 -6.11 2.07 11.51
CA ILE A 129 -6.24 3.21 12.44
C ILE A 129 -7.68 3.75 12.49
N PRO A 130 -8.34 4.10 11.36
CA PRO A 130 -9.73 4.60 11.38
C PRO A 130 -10.74 3.63 12.00
N LEU A 131 -10.47 2.31 11.91
CA LEU A 131 -11.31 1.29 12.49
C LEU A 131 -11.13 1.24 14.01
N LEU A 132 -9.88 1.23 14.48
CA LEU A 132 -9.54 1.02 15.88
C LEU A 132 -9.62 2.31 16.74
N ALA A 133 -9.34 3.47 16.14
CA ALA A 133 -9.29 4.76 16.83
C ALA A 133 -10.64 5.18 17.44
N GLY A 134 -11.75 4.65 16.94
CA GLY A 134 -13.08 4.91 17.51
C GLY A 134 -13.48 4.02 18.69
N PHE A 135 -12.70 2.97 19.00
CA PHE A 135 -13.02 2.01 20.07
C PHE A 135 -12.03 2.03 21.25
N GLY A 136 -10.85 2.66 21.11
CA GLY A 136 -9.76 2.49 22.07
C GLY A 136 -8.87 3.71 22.27
N ASN A 137 -7.81 3.53 23.08
CA ASN A 137 -6.84 4.57 23.38
C ASN A 137 -5.95 4.86 22.15
N GLN A 138 -6.13 6.04 21.57
CA GLN A 138 -5.44 6.48 20.35
C GLN A 138 -3.92 6.51 20.53
N THR A 139 -3.41 6.94 21.70
CA THR A 139 -1.98 6.99 22.01
C THR A 139 -1.33 5.60 22.00
N LEU A 140 -2.03 4.57 22.48
CA LEU A 140 -1.52 3.19 22.46
C LEU A 140 -1.42 2.65 21.03
N LEU A 141 -2.42 2.93 20.19
CA LEU A 141 -2.40 2.51 18.78
C LEU A 141 -1.25 3.17 18.02
N VAL A 142 -1.09 4.48 18.18
CA VAL A 142 -0.04 5.25 17.49
C VAL A 142 1.35 4.84 17.97
N SER A 143 1.53 4.56 19.26
CA SER A 143 2.82 4.08 19.81
C SER A 143 3.16 2.66 19.35
N ALA A 144 2.18 1.75 19.29
CA ALA A 144 2.40 0.41 18.76
C ALA A 144 2.83 0.41 17.29
N ILE A 145 2.17 1.25 16.46
CA ILE A 145 2.55 1.42 15.04
C ILE A 145 3.95 2.02 14.95
N SER A 146 4.24 3.07 15.72
CA SER A 146 5.56 3.71 15.74
C SER A 146 6.68 2.76 16.19
N ALA A 147 6.39 1.81 17.09
CA ALA A 147 7.35 0.79 17.49
C ALA A 147 7.64 -0.21 16.35
N PHE A 148 6.59 -0.66 15.65
CA PHE A 148 6.74 -1.58 14.51
C PHE A 148 7.52 -0.92 13.35
N MET A 149 7.32 0.38 13.16
CA MET A 149 8.02 1.21 12.18
C MET A 149 9.55 1.20 12.32
N CYS A 150 10.04 1.22 13.56
CA CYS A 150 11.49 1.20 13.85
C CYS A 150 12.19 -0.05 13.29
N PHE A 151 11.46 -1.15 13.05
CA PHE A 151 12.02 -2.36 12.46
C PHE A 151 11.89 -2.39 10.93
N SER A 152 10.79 -1.87 10.39
CA SER A 152 10.46 -1.95 8.96
C SER A 152 11.43 -1.16 8.07
N VAL A 153 11.77 0.07 8.47
CA VAL A 153 12.61 0.97 7.65
C VAL A 153 14.08 0.53 7.58
N PRO A 154 14.74 0.17 8.70
CA PRO A 154 16.10 -0.35 8.62
C PRO A 154 16.20 -1.62 7.78
N GLU A 155 15.19 -2.50 7.84
CA GLU A 155 15.12 -3.68 6.97
C GLU A 155 15.07 -3.29 5.49
N GLU A 156 14.24 -2.32 5.12
CA GLU A 156 14.14 -1.81 3.75
C GLU A 156 15.49 -1.26 3.25
N ILE A 157 16.13 -0.39 4.04
CA ILE A 157 17.42 0.22 3.70
C ILE A 157 18.50 -0.87 3.56
N TYR A 158 18.55 -1.84 4.48
CA TYR A 158 19.50 -2.94 4.44
C TYR A 158 19.34 -3.80 3.17
N LEU A 159 18.10 -4.11 2.79
CA LEU A 159 17.80 -4.89 1.59
C LEU A 159 18.22 -4.15 0.32
N ILE A 160 18.02 -2.83 0.25
CA ILE A 160 18.46 -2.01 -0.88
C ILE A 160 19.99 -1.98 -0.98
N LEU A 161 20.70 -1.90 0.14
CA LEU A 161 22.17 -1.90 0.14
C LEU A 161 22.73 -3.25 -0.28
N THR A 162 22.15 -4.35 0.20
CA THR A 162 22.66 -5.72 -0.01
C THR A 162 22.25 -6.33 -1.36
N SER A 163 21.10 -5.95 -1.91
CA SER A 163 20.59 -6.55 -3.16
C SER A 163 21.40 -6.14 -4.39
N LYS A 164 21.64 -7.09 -5.32
CA LYS A 164 22.30 -6.83 -6.60
C LYS A 164 21.34 -6.42 -7.72
N GLN A 165 20.06 -6.77 -7.60
CA GLN A 165 19.00 -6.43 -8.53
C GLN A 165 17.78 -5.90 -7.75
N LEU A 166 17.08 -4.92 -8.32
CA LEU A 166 15.94 -4.27 -7.70
C LEU A 166 14.66 -5.03 -8.03
N GLU A 167 14.21 -5.87 -7.10
CA GLU A 167 12.91 -6.54 -7.16
C GLU A 167 11.92 -5.76 -6.27
N PRO A 168 10.78 -5.28 -6.81
CA PRO A 168 9.83 -4.45 -6.06
C PRO A 168 9.16 -5.16 -4.87
N ASP A 169 9.09 -6.49 -4.89
CA ASP A 169 8.37 -7.30 -3.90
C ASP A 169 9.33 -8.32 -3.27
N VAL A 170 9.74 -8.09 -2.03
CA VAL A 170 10.73 -8.90 -1.31
C VAL A 170 10.13 -9.34 0.03
N ARG A 171 10.27 -10.61 0.40
CA ARG A 171 9.61 -11.15 1.61
C ARG A 171 10.25 -10.66 2.92
N GLY A 172 11.47 -10.16 2.89
CA GLY A 172 12.21 -9.65 4.04
C GLY A 172 13.61 -10.22 4.13
N ILE A 173 14.37 -9.79 5.14
CA ILE A 173 15.76 -10.22 5.39
C ILE A 173 15.85 -11.67 5.91
N PHE A 174 14.79 -12.15 6.56
CA PHE A 174 14.72 -13.48 7.21
C PHE A 174 14.16 -14.59 6.31
N PHE A 175 13.72 -14.25 5.09
CA PHE A 175 13.20 -15.22 4.15
C PHE A 175 14.18 -15.44 3.01
N ASP A 176 14.32 -16.71 2.59
CA ASP A 176 15.10 -17.07 1.42
C ASP A 176 14.46 -16.46 0.16
N ASN A 177 15.10 -15.40 -0.36
CA ASN A 177 14.67 -14.69 -1.57
C ASN A 177 15.14 -15.40 -2.87
N SER A 178 15.77 -16.57 -2.78
CA SER A 178 16.23 -17.36 -3.94
C SER A 178 15.12 -17.77 -4.91
N ASN A 179 13.87 -17.87 -4.43
CA ASN A 179 12.72 -18.24 -5.26
C ASN A 179 12.14 -17.09 -6.09
N ILE A 180 12.53 -15.83 -5.85
CA ILE A 180 12.04 -14.68 -6.64
C ILE A 180 12.81 -14.59 -7.97
N HIS A 181 14.08 -15.01 -7.98
CA HIS A 181 14.92 -15.11 -9.18
C HIS A 181 14.33 -15.99 -10.29
N ARG A 182 13.48 -16.96 -9.95
CA ARG A 182 12.90 -17.91 -10.92
C ARG A 182 11.72 -17.34 -11.71
N GLY A 183 10.96 -16.42 -11.11
CA GLY A 183 9.73 -15.90 -11.72
C GLY A 183 9.95 -14.94 -12.89
N TYR A 184 11.08 -14.22 -12.90
CA TYR A 184 11.41 -13.25 -13.95
C TYR A 184 12.32 -13.83 -15.05
N SER A 185 13.20 -14.79 -14.72
CA SER A 185 14.02 -15.46 -15.73
C SER A 185 13.16 -16.25 -16.72
N GLU A 186 12.08 -16.88 -16.27
CA GLU A 186 11.14 -17.59 -17.17
C GLU A 186 10.35 -16.65 -18.10
N ILE A 187 10.16 -15.37 -17.70
CA ILE A 187 9.48 -14.37 -18.54
C ILE A 187 10.46 -13.72 -19.53
N ALA A 188 11.73 -13.57 -19.14
CA ALA A 188 12.77 -13.03 -20.01
C ALA A 188 13.27 -14.04 -21.06
N ASP A 189 13.21 -15.34 -20.75
CA ASP A 189 13.62 -16.44 -21.64
C ASP A 189 12.46 -17.04 -22.45
N ALA A 190 11.24 -16.51 -22.34
CA ALA A 190 10.14 -16.93 -23.21
C ALA A 190 10.46 -16.52 -24.66
N PRO A 191 10.66 -17.47 -25.59
CA PRO A 191 10.99 -17.16 -26.96
C PRO A 191 9.87 -16.34 -27.59
N ASN A 192 10.25 -15.21 -28.18
CA ASN A 192 9.45 -14.31 -28.99
C ASN A 192 8.78 -15.10 -30.13
N THR A 193 7.66 -15.75 -29.86
CA THR A 193 6.84 -16.48 -30.84
C THR A 193 5.52 -15.76 -30.99
N SER A 194 5.59 -14.56 -31.57
CA SER A 194 4.48 -13.94 -32.29
C SER A 194 5.01 -12.99 -33.36
N ALA A 195 5.71 -13.59 -34.33
CA ALA A 195 5.86 -13.05 -35.67
C ALA A 195 5.53 -14.20 -36.64
N SER A 196 4.72 -13.90 -37.67
CA SER A 196 4.07 -14.82 -38.65
C SER A 196 3.03 -15.76 -38.02
N GLU A 197 1.75 -15.76 -38.36
CA GLU A 197 1.03 -15.46 -39.62
C GLU A 197 -0.33 -14.80 -39.35
#